data_AF-K5VGX4-F1
#
_entry.id   AF-K5VGX4-F1
#
_cell.length_a   1.000
_cell.length_b   1.000
_cell.length_c   1.000
_cell.angle_alpha   90.00
_cell.angle_beta   90.00
_cell.angle_gamma   90.00
#
_symmetry.space_group_name_H-M   'P 1'
#
loop_
_entity.id
_entity.type
_entity.pdbx_description
1 polymer ?
#
loop_
_entity_poly.entity_id
_entity_poly.type
_entity_poly.pdbx_seq_one_letter_code
_entity_poly.pdbx_strand_id
1 'polypeptide(L)'
;MSLVGLGAISCENALTVGIDLTLQNDSSSFTAFYEIFPSGEAFNFSDISFAAGDIVTVNITAATATNATSGTAFIINQSTGQTASKHIHTGSMCGADVEWTVQGLFENGTTTLAPIVDFGTVDFTDVSAETLSGPVGVSDAAIFDMEPGHTVISSVTVSSSSVGIDFL
;
A
#
# COMPACT_ATOMS: atom_id res chain seq x y z
N MET A 1 -7.09 -1.99 -5.05
CA MET A 1 -6.33 -1.06 -4.21
C MET A 1 -4.90 -1.54 -4.20
N SER A 2 -3.93 -0.65 -4.38
CA SER A 2 -2.50 -0.98 -4.28
C SER A 2 -1.89 -0.14 -3.17
N LEU A 3 -1.15 -0.78 -2.25
CA LEU A 3 -0.63 -0.15 -1.03
C LEU A 3 0.86 -0.43 -0.86
N VAL A 4 1.51 0.52 -0.18
CA VAL A 4 2.79 0.31 0.50
C VAL A 4 2.54 0.53 1.99
N GLY A 5 2.99 -0.41 2.82
CA GLY A 5 2.77 -0.40 4.27
C GLY A 5 4.06 -0.46 5.06
N LEU A 6 4.09 0.23 6.21
CA LEU A 6 5.09 0.05 7.27
C LEU A 6 4.40 -0.49 8.53
N GLY A 7 4.81 -1.69 8.95
CA GLY A 7 4.47 -2.29 10.25
C GLY A 7 3.11 -2.99 10.36
N ALA A 8 2.46 -3.41 9.27
CA ALA A 8 1.06 -3.86 9.35
C ALA A 8 0.83 -5.32 9.78
N ILE A 9 1.84 -6.20 9.72
CA ILE A 9 1.63 -7.65 9.94
C ILE A 9 1.95 -8.07 11.37
N SER A 10 3.10 -7.65 11.91
CA SER A 10 3.59 -8.07 13.23
C SER A 10 3.57 -6.98 14.30
N CYS A 11 3.27 -5.73 13.94
CA CYS A 11 3.14 -4.63 14.91
C CYS A 11 1.67 -4.34 15.25
N GLU A 12 1.45 -3.86 16.48
CA GLU A 12 0.15 -3.34 16.91
C GLU A 12 -0.21 -2.00 16.25
N ASN A 13 0.77 -1.24 15.75
CA ASN A 13 0.57 0.04 15.07
C ASN A 13 1.30 0.06 13.73
N ALA A 14 0.63 0.59 12.71
CA ALA A 14 1.13 0.67 11.35
C ALA A 14 0.72 1.97 10.67
N LEU A 15 1.47 2.34 9.64
CA LEU A 15 1.11 3.41 8.71
C LEU A 15 1.17 2.85 7.29
N THR A 16 0.09 3.00 6.55
CA THR A 16 0.00 2.57 5.14
C THR A 16 -0.36 3.76 4.26
N VAL A 17 0.09 3.71 3.00
CA VAL A 17 -0.21 4.69 1.96
C VAL A 17 -0.49 3.95 0.68
N GLY A 18 -1.53 4.35 -0.04
CA GLY A 18 -1.92 3.63 -1.24
C GLY A 18 -2.87 4.40 -2.14
N ILE A 19 -3.35 3.67 -3.16
CA ILE A 19 -4.36 4.12 -4.10
C ILE A 19 -5.51 3.11 -4.13
N ASP A 20 -6.71 3.62 -3.96
CA ASP A 20 -7.96 2.89 -4.13
C ASP A 20 -8.35 2.92 -5.58
N LEU A 21 -8.55 1.73 -6.14
CA LEU A 21 -9.21 1.55 -7.41
C LEU A 21 -10.64 1.09 -7.12
N THR A 22 -11.60 1.90 -7.54
CA THR A 22 -13.01 1.54 -7.56
C THR A 22 -13.47 1.43 -9.00
N LEU A 23 -14.08 0.29 -9.36
CA LEU A 23 -14.76 0.11 -10.63
C LEU A 23 -16.27 0.09 -10.39
N GLN A 24 -16.99 1.00 -11.04
CA GLN A 24 -18.45 1.06 -10.98
C GLN A 24 -19.02 1.38 -12.37
N ASN A 25 -19.87 0.50 -12.90
CA ASN A 25 -20.53 0.68 -14.20
C ASN A 25 -19.58 1.10 -15.33
N ASP A 26 -18.50 0.33 -15.53
CA ASP A 26 -17.42 0.58 -16.51
C ASP A 26 -16.61 1.88 -16.31
N SER A 27 -16.83 2.60 -15.20
CA SER A 27 -15.99 3.74 -14.81
C SER A 27 -15.01 3.33 -13.72
N SER A 28 -13.74 3.70 -13.91
CA SER A 28 -12.71 3.61 -12.88
C SER A 28 -12.54 4.95 -12.16
N SER A 29 -12.43 4.92 -10.83
CA SER A 29 -11.97 6.05 -10.05
C SER A 29 -10.79 5.65 -9.16
N PHE A 30 -9.85 6.58 -9.02
CA PHE A 30 -8.63 6.40 -8.24
C PHE A 30 -8.60 7.40 -7.09
N THR A 31 -8.42 6.94 -5.86
CA THR A 31 -8.30 7.82 -4.68
C THR A 31 -7.05 7.48 -3.90
N ALA A 32 -6.15 8.45 -3.70
CA ALA A 32 -5.02 8.27 -2.82
C ALA A 32 -5.44 8.41 -1.35
N PHE A 33 -4.88 7.56 -0.49
CA PHE A 33 -5.16 7.58 0.94
C PHE A 33 -3.93 7.25 1.77
N TYR A 34 -4.03 7.54 3.06
CA TYR A 34 -3.18 6.98 4.09
C TYR A 34 -4.07 6.43 5.23
N GLU A 35 -3.63 5.35 5.88
CA GLU A 35 -4.36 4.72 6.97
C GLU A 35 -3.43 4.48 8.18
N ILE A 36 -4.02 4.61 9.37
CA ILE A 36 -3.33 4.39 10.65
C ILE A 36 -3.98 3.18 11.33
N PHE A 37 -3.21 2.13 11.56
CA PHE A 37 -3.63 0.97 12.36
C PHE A 37 -3.23 1.17 13.82
N PRO A 38 -4.06 0.80 14.83
CA PRO A 38 -5.30 0.01 14.76
C PRO A 38 -6.59 0.84 14.74
N SER A 39 -6.54 2.17 14.62
CA SER A 39 -7.78 2.96 14.55
C SER A 39 -8.62 2.59 13.33
N GLY A 40 -7.99 2.08 12.26
CA GLY A 40 -8.65 1.71 11.01
C GLY A 40 -9.18 2.94 10.25
N GLU A 41 -8.70 4.13 10.62
CA GLU A 41 -9.10 5.38 9.98
C GLU A 41 -8.24 5.60 8.74
N ALA A 42 -8.89 5.59 7.58
CA ALA A 42 -8.31 5.98 6.31
C ALA A 42 -8.68 7.43 5.97
N PHE A 43 -7.71 8.18 5.45
CA PHE A 43 -7.86 9.59 5.09
C PHE A 43 -7.39 9.81 3.66
N ASN A 44 -8.17 10.56 2.89
CA ASN A 44 -7.86 10.82 1.49
C ASN A 44 -6.89 12.00 1.31
N PHE A 45 -6.02 11.88 0.32
CA PHE A 45 -5.31 13.03 -0.25
C PHE A 45 -6.21 13.69 -1.30
N SER A 46 -6.67 14.92 -1.04
CA SER A 46 -7.59 15.65 -1.94
C SER A 46 -6.89 16.34 -3.11
N ASP A 47 -5.60 16.61 -2.99
CA ASP A 47 -4.87 17.54 -3.88
C ASP A 47 -4.04 16.80 -4.95
N ILE A 48 -4.42 15.55 -5.26
CA ILE A 48 -3.78 14.71 -6.26
C ILE A 48 -4.82 13.91 -7.03
N SER A 49 -4.59 13.71 -8.32
CA SER A 49 -5.46 12.95 -9.22
C SER A 49 -4.66 11.90 -9.97
N PHE A 50 -5.34 10.84 -10.41
CA PHE A 50 -4.74 9.74 -11.16
C PHE A 50 -5.65 9.28 -12.28
N ALA A 51 -5.04 8.72 -13.32
CA ALA A 51 -5.69 8.00 -14.38
C ALA A 51 -5.05 6.61 -14.53
N ALA A 52 -5.78 5.70 -15.19
CA ALA A 52 -5.23 4.40 -15.54
C ALA A 52 -3.97 4.56 -16.42
N GLY A 53 -2.90 3.85 -16.06
CA GLY A 53 -1.61 3.93 -16.74
C GLY A 53 -0.65 5.00 -16.19
N ASP A 54 -1.04 5.76 -15.18
CA ASP A 54 -0.11 6.68 -14.51
C ASP A 54 0.99 5.93 -13.75
N ILE A 55 2.20 6.51 -13.73
CA ILE A 55 3.32 6.04 -12.92
C ILE A 55 3.27 6.77 -11.58
N VAL A 56 3.18 6.03 -10.49
CA VAL A 56 3.04 6.60 -9.14
C VAL A 56 4.16 6.12 -8.24
N THR A 57 4.79 7.08 -7.55
CA THR A 57 5.73 6.78 -6.46
C THR A 57 5.02 6.95 -5.13
N VAL A 58 5.09 5.92 -4.30
CA VAL A 58 4.59 5.92 -2.92
C VAL A 58 5.78 5.75 -1.99
N ASN A 59 5.84 6.54 -0.92
CA ASN A 59 6.93 6.46 0.06
C ASN A 59 6.42 6.81 1.46
N ILE A 60 6.96 6.11 2.46
CA ILE A 60 6.70 6.39 3.88
C ILE A 60 8.05 6.58 4.57
N THR A 61 8.22 7.71 5.24
CA THR A 61 9.40 7.96 6.09
C THR A 61 8.99 7.98 7.54
N ALA A 62 9.49 7.05 8.36
CA ALA A 62 9.33 7.10 9.81
C ALA A 62 10.37 8.02 10.46
N ALA A 63 10.01 8.66 11.58
CA ALA A 63 10.95 9.54 12.30
C ALA A 63 12.15 8.77 12.89
N THR A 64 11.94 7.49 13.23
CA THR A 64 12.97 6.57 13.71
C THR A 64 12.78 5.20 13.07
N ALA A 65 13.85 4.41 12.94
CA ALA A 65 13.76 3.06 12.38
C ALA A 65 12.99 2.08 13.30
N THR A 66 12.99 2.33 14.61
CA THR A 66 12.24 1.55 15.60
C THR A 66 11.49 2.46 16.55
N ASN A 67 10.30 2.04 16.98
CA ASN A 67 9.42 2.76 17.92
C ASN A 67 9.06 4.18 17.46
N ALA A 68 8.92 4.40 16.16
CA ALA A 68 8.50 5.68 15.63
C ALA A 68 7.06 5.97 16.04
N THR A 69 6.80 7.17 16.54
CA THR A 69 5.47 7.67 16.89
C THR A 69 4.91 8.64 15.85
N SER A 70 5.63 8.78 14.74
CA SER A 70 5.18 9.55 13.58
C SER A 70 5.89 9.09 12.31
N GLY A 71 5.24 9.37 11.19
CA GLY A 71 5.79 9.21 9.86
C GLY A 71 5.30 10.30 8.92
N THR A 72 5.90 10.36 7.74
CA THR A 72 5.43 11.20 6.65
C THR A 72 5.11 10.31 5.46
N ALA A 73 3.85 10.36 5.05
CA ALA A 73 3.33 9.71 3.86
C ALA A 73 3.55 10.62 2.65
N PHE A 74 4.05 10.06 1.55
CA PHE A 74 4.21 10.73 0.27
C PHE A 74 3.57 9.90 -0.84
N ILE A 75 2.88 10.61 -1.73
CA ILE A 75 2.42 10.05 -2.99
C ILE A 75 2.65 11.05 -4.11
N ILE A 76 3.31 10.59 -5.18
CA ILE A 76 3.73 11.41 -6.31
C ILE A 76 3.22 10.75 -7.57
N ASN A 77 2.32 11.43 -8.28
CA ASN A 77 1.96 11.04 -9.63
C ASN A 77 3.05 11.58 -10.57
N GLN A 78 3.98 10.71 -10.98
CA GLN A 78 5.11 11.07 -11.82
C GLN A 78 4.64 11.47 -13.23
N SER A 79 3.53 10.91 -13.71
CA SER A 79 2.96 11.24 -15.02
C SER A 79 2.44 12.67 -15.09
N THR A 80 1.86 13.18 -14.00
CA THR A 80 1.29 14.54 -13.94
C THR A 80 2.18 15.55 -13.22
N GLY A 81 3.18 15.08 -12.48
CA GLY A 81 4.03 15.89 -11.59
C GLY A 81 3.34 16.33 -10.30
N GLN A 82 2.12 15.84 -10.02
CA GLN A 82 1.41 16.15 -8.78
C GLN A 82 2.03 15.40 -7.60
N THR A 83 2.11 16.07 -6.46
CA THR A 83 2.62 15.49 -5.21
C THR A 83 1.69 15.82 -4.07
N ALA A 84 1.37 14.81 -3.26
CA ALA A 84 0.70 15.00 -1.98
C ALA A 84 1.56 14.39 -0.86
N SER A 85 1.54 15.02 0.30
CA SER A 85 2.25 14.52 1.47
C SER A 85 1.54 14.88 2.76
N LYS A 86 1.71 14.06 3.79
CA LYS A 86 1.12 14.28 5.10
C LYS A 86 2.07 13.81 6.20
N HIS A 87 2.34 14.70 7.16
CA HIS A 87 2.94 14.31 8.43
C HIS A 87 1.86 13.76 9.37
N ILE A 88 2.09 12.58 9.92
CA ILE A 88 1.08 11.78 10.62
C ILE A 88 1.66 11.31 11.95
N HIS A 89 0.92 11.55 13.02
CA HIS A 89 1.21 10.98 14.34
C HIS A 89 0.52 9.63 14.48
N THR A 90 1.25 8.65 15.00
CA THR A 90 0.79 7.26 15.16
C THR A 90 1.04 6.80 16.60
N GLY A 91 0.51 5.63 16.96
CA GLY A 91 1.10 4.86 18.05
C GLY A 91 2.54 4.44 17.72
N SER A 92 3.25 3.86 18.70
CA SER A 92 4.62 3.36 18.48
C SER A 92 4.62 2.24 17.44
N MET A 93 5.13 2.53 16.25
CA MET A 93 5.33 1.56 15.17
C MET A 93 6.62 0.79 15.44
N CYS A 94 6.56 -0.54 15.40
CA CYS A 94 7.72 -1.36 15.75
C CYS A 94 8.80 -1.39 14.66
N GLY A 95 8.45 -1.01 13.43
CA GLY A 95 9.38 -0.93 12.28
C GLY A 95 9.91 -2.30 11.85
N ALA A 96 9.20 -3.37 12.21
CA ALA A 96 9.62 -4.75 11.94
C ALA A 96 9.30 -5.21 10.51
N ASP A 97 8.25 -4.65 9.91
CA ASP A 97 7.75 -5.08 8.60
C ASP A 97 7.64 -3.90 7.63
N VAL A 98 7.93 -4.18 6.36
CA VAL A 98 7.59 -3.36 5.21
C VAL A 98 6.91 -4.26 4.19
N GLU A 99 5.87 -3.77 3.56
CA GLU A 99 5.07 -4.55 2.63
C GLU A 99 4.66 -3.75 1.40
N TRP A 100 4.52 -4.47 0.30
CA TRP A 100 3.93 -4.00 -0.95
C TRP A 100 2.77 -4.95 -1.24
N THR A 101 1.55 -4.42 -1.24
CA THR A 101 0.35 -5.25 -1.20
C THR A 101 -0.71 -4.76 -2.17
N VAL A 102 -1.51 -5.71 -2.64
CA VAL A 102 -2.82 -5.47 -3.22
C VAL A 102 -3.80 -6.22 -2.34
N GLN A 103 -4.80 -5.52 -1.80
CA GLN A 103 -5.76 -6.12 -0.87
C GLN A 103 -7.20 -5.74 -1.22
N GLY A 104 -8.14 -6.61 -0.85
CA GLY A 104 -9.56 -6.28 -0.80
C GLY A 104 -9.89 -5.43 0.43
N LEU A 105 -10.93 -4.61 0.32
CA LEU A 105 -11.41 -3.79 1.44
C LEU A 105 -12.70 -4.33 2.01
N PHE A 106 -12.95 -4.07 3.28
CA PHE A 106 -14.26 -4.30 3.85
C PHE A 106 -15.24 -3.22 3.37
N GLU A 107 -16.47 -3.62 3.04
CA GLU A 107 -17.53 -2.64 2.78
C GLU A 107 -17.78 -1.82 4.04
N ASN A 108 -17.93 -0.51 3.88
CA ASN A 108 -17.99 0.44 4.99
C ASN A 108 -19.01 0.03 6.06
N GLY A 109 -18.54 -0.14 7.30
CA GLY A 109 -19.38 -0.52 8.45
C GLY A 109 -19.77 -2.00 8.50
N THR A 110 -19.18 -2.85 7.65
CA THR A 110 -19.44 -4.29 7.63
C THR A 110 -18.15 -5.09 7.82
N THR A 111 -18.30 -6.39 8.07
CA THR A 111 -17.19 -7.37 8.00
C THR A 111 -17.17 -8.11 6.65
N THR A 112 -17.91 -7.61 5.66
CA THR A 112 -18.00 -8.20 4.32
C THR A 112 -16.89 -7.61 3.48
N LEU A 113 -16.07 -8.46 2.87
CA LEU A 113 -15.09 -8.02 1.89
C LEU A 113 -15.83 -7.54 0.64
N ALA A 114 -15.55 -6.31 0.20
CA ALA A 114 -15.99 -5.79 -1.07
C ALA A 114 -15.49 -6.71 -2.20
N PRO A 115 -16.25 -6.86 -3.29
CA PRO A 115 -15.82 -7.66 -4.43
C PRO A 115 -14.44 -7.21 -4.93
N ILE A 116 -13.50 -8.15 -4.97
CA ILE A 116 -12.19 -7.90 -5.59
C ILE A 116 -12.43 -7.90 -7.11
N VAL A 117 -12.13 -6.75 -7.71
CA VAL A 117 -12.24 -6.57 -9.15
C VAL A 117 -10.97 -7.05 -9.85
N ASP A 118 -11.10 -7.48 -11.10
CA ASP A 118 -9.95 -7.73 -11.95
C ASP A 118 -9.18 -6.42 -12.16
N PHE A 119 -8.00 -6.35 -11.55
CA PHE A 119 -7.10 -5.20 -11.63
C PHE A 119 -5.98 -5.41 -12.66
N GLY A 120 -6.01 -6.51 -13.42
CA GLY A 120 -4.93 -6.93 -14.29
C GLY A 120 -3.65 -7.17 -13.51
N THR A 121 -2.64 -6.33 -13.75
CA THR A 121 -1.31 -6.44 -13.14
C THR A 121 -0.97 -5.15 -12.40
N VAL A 122 -0.40 -5.29 -11.20
CA VAL A 122 0.21 -4.21 -10.43
C VAL A 122 1.70 -4.50 -10.28
N ASP A 123 2.54 -3.65 -10.86
CA ASP A 123 3.98 -3.74 -10.74
C ASP A 123 4.51 -2.68 -9.78
N PHE A 124 5.02 -3.12 -8.63
CA PHE A 124 5.88 -2.32 -7.79
C PHE A 124 7.30 -2.43 -8.31
N THR A 125 7.85 -1.30 -8.76
CA THR A 125 9.22 -1.20 -9.29
C THR A 125 10.07 -0.34 -8.37
N ASP A 126 11.39 -0.50 -8.47
CA ASP A 126 12.38 0.21 -7.65
C ASP A 126 12.07 0.11 -6.14
N VAL A 127 11.58 -1.07 -5.70
CA VAL A 127 11.21 -1.28 -4.31
C VAL A 127 12.44 -1.38 -3.42
N SER A 128 12.42 -0.64 -2.32
CA SER A 128 13.46 -0.66 -1.30
C SER A 128 12.85 -0.26 0.04
N ALA A 129 13.33 -0.87 1.11
CA ALA A 129 13.12 -0.42 2.47
C ALA A 129 14.46 -0.02 3.09
N GLU A 130 14.46 0.89 4.04
CA GLU A 130 15.68 1.31 4.75
C GLU A 130 15.66 0.79 6.19
N THR A 131 16.75 0.14 6.61
CA THR A 131 16.95 -0.29 7.99
C THR A 131 18.14 0.44 8.61
N LEU A 132 18.36 0.29 9.91
CA LEU A 132 19.59 0.80 10.56
C LEU A 132 20.89 0.24 9.97
N SER A 133 20.82 -0.91 9.28
CA SER A 133 21.96 -1.56 8.65
C SER A 133 22.12 -1.21 7.16
N GLY A 134 21.22 -0.36 6.63
CA GLY A 134 21.17 0.03 5.23
C GLY A 134 19.93 -0.49 4.49
N PRO A 135 19.89 -0.31 3.17
CA PRO A 135 18.75 -0.68 2.35
C PRO A 135 18.59 -2.19 2.26
N VAL A 136 17.34 -2.64 2.30
CA VAL A 136 16.93 -4.02 2.06
C VAL A 136 15.95 -4.05 0.89
N GLY A 137 16.15 -5.00 -0.01
CA GLY A 137 15.23 -5.26 -1.12
C GLY A 137 14.16 -6.28 -0.75
N VAL A 138 13.48 -6.83 -1.76
CA VAL A 138 12.35 -7.76 -1.58
C VAL A 138 12.71 -9.22 -1.83
N SER A 139 13.97 -9.55 -2.16
CA SER A 139 14.35 -10.91 -2.56
C SER A 139 14.07 -12.00 -1.53
N ASP A 140 14.09 -11.66 -0.23
CA ASP A 140 13.80 -12.57 0.88
C ASP A 140 12.41 -12.32 1.48
N ALA A 141 11.54 -11.57 0.78
CA ALA A 141 10.20 -11.24 1.26
C ALA A 141 9.32 -12.49 1.37
N ALA A 142 8.48 -12.53 2.40
CA ALA A 142 7.39 -13.47 2.47
C ALA A 142 6.35 -13.13 1.40
N ILE A 143 5.86 -14.14 0.68
CA ILE A 143 4.90 -13.98 -0.41
C ILE A 143 3.53 -14.45 0.05
N PHE A 144 2.51 -13.63 -0.20
CA PHE A 144 1.11 -13.92 0.12
C PHE A 144 0.24 -13.67 -1.11
N ASP A 145 -0.56 -14.67 -1.49
CA ASP A 145 -1.58 -14.55 -2.53
C ASP A 145 -2.97 -14.35 -1.90
N MET A 146 -3.87 -13.70 -2.64
CA MET A 146 -5.27 -13.54 -2.26
C MET A 146 -6.04 -14.85 -2.54
N GLU A 147 -6.62 -15.40 -1.48
CA GLU A 147 -7.47 -16.59 -1.52
C GLU A 147 -8.79 -16.37 -0.77
N PRO A 148 -9.75 -15.59 -1.32
CA PRO A 148 -11.08 -15.50 -0.72
C PRO A 148 -11.78 -16.86 -0.76
N GLY A 149 -12.06 -17.41 0.42
CA GLY A 149 -12.65 -18.75 0.57
C GLY A 149 -11.63 -19.85 0.26
N HIS A 150 -11.69 -20.42 -0.94
CA HIS A 150 -10.84 -21.53 -1.40
C HIS A 150 -10.41 -21.37 -2.86
N THR A 151 -10.37 -20.13 -3.34
CA THR A 151 -10.01 -19.83 -4.74
C THR A 151 -8.90 -18.80 -4.70
N VAL A 152 -7.72 -19.20 -5.17
CA VAL A 152 -6.60 -18.30 -5.38
C VAL A 152 -6.92 -17.43 -6.59
N ILE A 153 -6.88 -16.12 -6.40
CA ILE A 153 -7.22 -15.12 -7.44
C ILE A 153 -6.07 -14.17 -7.75
N SER A 154 -4.90 -14.38 -7.14
CA SER A 154 -3.70 -13.63 -7.47
C SER A 154 -2.47 -14.51 -7.60
N SER A 155 -1.46 -13.98 -8.28
CA SER A 155 -0.12 -14.56 -8.34
C SER A 155 0.91 -13.47 -8.12
N VAL A 156 1.77 -13.64 -7.13
CA VAL A 156 2.87 -12.71 -6.83
C VAL A 156 4.20 -13.23 -7.39
N THR A 157 4.92 -12.35 -8.08
CA THR A 157 6.29 -12.57 -8.55
C THR A 157 7.25 -11.55 -7.94
N VAL A 158 8.43 -12.00 -7.54
CA VAL A 158 9.42 -11.15 -6.85
C VAL A 158 10.78 -11.26 -7.54
N SER A 159 11.44 -10.12 -7.72
CA SER A 159 12.82 -10.03 -8.20
C SER A 159 13.72 -9.34 -7.15
N SER A 160 14.91 -8.87 -7.54
CA SER A 160 15.77 -8.09 -6.62
C SER A 160 15.17 -6.75 -6.20
N SER A 161 14.38 -6.14 -7.07
CA SER A 161 13.89 -4.75 -6.90
C SER A 161 12.51 -4.53 -7.51
N SER A 162 11.74 -5.60 -7.71
CA SER A 162 10.35 -5.51 -8.18
C SER A 162 9.46 -6.57 -7.54
N VAL A 163 8.19 -6.21 -7.39
CA VAL A 163 7.09 -7.12 -7.02
C VAL A 163 5.99 -6.95 -8.06
N GLY A 164 5.70 -8.00 -8.82
CA GLY A 164 4.57 -8.04 -9.75
C GLY A 164 3.42 -8.83 -9.14
N ILE A 165 2.21 -8.28 -9.16
CA ILE A 165 1.00 -8.92 -8.63
C ILE A 165 -0.04 -8.99 -9.74
N ASP A 166 -0.36 -10.19 -10.19
CA ASP A 166 -1.36 -10.45 -11.23
C ASP A 166 -2.68 -10.93 -10.62
N PHE A 167 -3.81 -10.50 -11.19
CA PHE A 167 -5.12 -11.13 -10.99
C PHE A 167 -5.24 -12.38 -11.90
N LEU A 168 -5.84 -13.45 -11.38
CA LEU A 168 -5.97 -14.75 -12.08
C LEU A 168 -7.36 -15.02 -12.69
#